data_AF-A0AAW6XUZ9-F1
#
_entry.id   AF-A0AAW6XUZ9-F1
#
_cell.length_a   1.000
_cell.length_b   1.000
_cell.length_c   1.000
_cell.angle_alpha   90.00
_cell.angle_beta   90.00
_cell.angle_gamma   90.00
#
_symmetry.space_group_name_H-M   'P 1'
#
loop_
_entity.id
_entity.type
_entity.pdbx_description
1 polymer ?
#
loop_
_entity_poly.entity_id
_entity_poly.type
_entity_poly.pdbx_seq_one_letter_code
_entity_poly.pdbx_strand_id
1 'polypeptide(L)'
;NGNLVTTLGTKVDDNDKIEVNGVPIHKEQLHTYLLYKPRNVVSTVSDNKGRKTVTDFFKDLPYRLYPVGRLDYDTSGLLLMTN
;
A
#
# COMPACT_ATOMS: atom_id res chain seq x y z
N ASN A 1 -6.18 -0.55 24.16
CA ASN A 1 -6.30 -0.98 25.58
C ASN A 1 -7.31 -0.13 26.36
N GLY A 2 -8.50 0.16 25.81
CA GLY A 2 -9.52 0.99 26.50
C GLY A 2 -9.21 2.49 26.63
N ASN A 3 -7.95 2.91 26.48
CA ASN A 3 -7.56 4.32 26.53
C ASN A 3 -7.77 5.02 25.19
N LEU A 4 -8.44 6.17 25.20
CA LEU A 4 -8.56 7.05 24.04
C LEU A 4 -7.21 7.72 23.76
N VAL A 5 -6.70 7.54 22.55
CA VAL A 5 -5.46 8.16 22.07
C VAL A 5 -5.77 9.07 20.89
N THR A 6 -5.40 10.34 21.00
CA THR A 6 -5.57 11.35 19.94
C THR A 6 -4.23 11.91 19.43
N THR A 7 -3.12 11.53 20.07
CA THR A 7 -1.78 12.00 19.72
C THR A 7 -1.24 11.19 18.54
N LEU A 8 -0.86 11.88 17.46
CA LEU A 8 -0.22 11.25 16.30
C LEU A 8 1.18 10.75 16.66
N GLY A 9 1.53 9.56 16.17
CA GLY A 9 2.86 8.97 16.38
C GLY A 9 3.04 8.24 17.72
N THR A 10 1.97 8.07 18.51
CA THR A 10 1.99 7.22 19.71
C THR A 10 2.52 5.82 19.37
N LYS A 11 3.52 5.37 20.13
CA LYS A 11 4.10 4.04 20.00
C LYS A 11 3.25 3.02 20.76
N VAL A 12 3.19 1.82 20.23
CA VAL A 12 2.41 0.69 20.73
C VAL A 12 3.25 -0.57 20.60
N ASP A 13 3.03 -1.53 21.47
CA ASP A 13 3.71 -2.83 21.48
C ASP A 13 2.86 -3.93 20.82
N ASP A 14 3.47 -5.07 20.54
CA ASP A 14 2.82 -6.21 19.87
C ASP A 14 1.61 -6.78 20.62
N ASN A 15 1.54 -6.56 21.93
CA ASN A 15 0.46 -7.04 22.79
C ASN A 15 -0.71 -6.04 22.92
N ASP A 16 -0.58 -4.84 22.36
CA ASP A 16 -1.61 -3.80 22.47
C ASP A 16 -2.82 -4.10 21.58
N LYS A 17 -4.02 -3.90 22.14
CA LYS A 17 -5.27 -3.96 21.39
C LYS A 17 -5.63 -2.57 20.89
N ILE A 18 -5.70 -2.41 19.58
CA ILE A 18 -5.99 -1.15 18.92
C ILE A 18 -7.35 -1.26 18.23
N GLU A 19 -8.18 -0.24 18.42
CA GLU A 19 -9.50 -0.13 17.83
C GLU A 19 -9.68 1.26 17.23
N VAL A 20 -10.32 1.34 16.08
CA VAL A 20 -10.75 2.60 15.45
C VAL A 20 -12.28 2.56 15.37
N ASN A 21 -12.95 3.49 16.02
CA ASN A 21 -14.42 3.52 16.11
C ASN A 21 -15.02 2.19 16.63
N GLY A 22 -14.36 1.54 17.59
CA GLY A 22 -14.77 0.25 18.16
C GLY A 22 -14.50 -0.97 17.27
N VAL A 23 -13.85 -0.78 16.11
CA VAL A 23 -13.43 -1.88 15.23
C VAL A 23 -11.97 -2.22 15.50
N PRO A 24 -11.66 -3.45 15.96
CA PRO A 24 -10.28 -3.89 16.14
C PRO A 24 -9.49 -3.85 14.83
N ILE A 25 -8.25 -3.39 14.90
CA ILE A 25 -7.31 -3.47 13.79
C ILE A 25 -6.19 -4.46 14.11
N HIS A 26 -5.73 -5.17 13.08
CA HIS A 26 -4.67 -6.16 13.19
C HIS A 26 -3.51 -5.81 12.28
N LYS A 27 -2.31 -6.30 12.60
CA LYS A 27 -1.18 -6.23 11.68
C LYS A 27 -1.52 -7.04 10.44
N GLU A 28 -1.33 -6.44 9.27
CA GLU A 28 -1.42 -7.16 8.01
C GLU A 28 -0.21 -8.07 7.82
N GLN A 29 -0.42 -9.21 7.15
CA GLN A 29 0.69 -10.02 6.67
C GLN A 29 1.44 -9.26 5.57
N LEU A 30 2.78 -9.30 5.63
CA LEU A 30 3.64 -8.65 4.64
C LEU A 30 3.64 -9.45 3.33
N HIS A 31 3.39 -8.77 2.22
CA HIS A 31 3.44 -9.33 0.87
C HIS A 31 4.31 -8.47 -0.03
N THR A 32 5.26 -9.09 -0.74
CA THR A 32 6.18 -8.40 -1.65
C THR A 32 6.14 -9.03 -3.03
N TYR A 33 6.01 -8.19 -4.06
CA TYR A 33 5.94 -8.60 -5.47
C TYR A 33 6.96 -7.85 -6.32
N LEU A 34 7.37 -8.49 -7.41
CA LEU A 34 8.14 -7.87 -8.48
C LEU A 34 7.21 -7.64 -9.68
N LEU A 35 7.09 -6.39 -10.09
CA LEU A 35 6.41 -6.00 -11.32
C LEU A 35 7.47 -5.61 -12.35
N TYR A 36 7.49 -6.28 -13.50
CA TYR A 36 8.15 -5.71 -14.67
C TYR A 36 7.20 -4.67 -15.29
N LYS A 37 7.33 -3.42 -14.85
CA LYS A 37 6.45 -2.32 -15.24
C LYS A 37 6.62 -2.03 -16.75
N PRO A 38 5.56 -2.06 -17.56
CA PRO A 38 5.64 -1.65 -18.95
C PRO A 38 5.68 -0.12 -19.08
N ARG A 39 6.03 0.35 -20.29
CA ARG A 39 5.88 1.77 -20.64
C ARG A 39 4.40 2.19 -20.62
N ASN A 40 4.16 3.48 -20.51
CA ASN A 40 2.84 4.10 -20.49
C ASN A 40 1.97 3.68 -19.28
N VAL A 41 2.61 3.42 -18.15
CA VAL A 41 1.96 3.12 -16.86
C VAL A 41 2.54 4.06 -15.82
N VAL A 42 1.68 4.60 -14.94
CA VAL A 42 2.11 5.51 -13.87
C VAL A 42 2.44 4.73 -12.59
N SER A 43 3.60 5.00 -11.98
CA SER A 43 3.99 4.46 -10.66
C SER A 43 3.25 5.15 -9.50
N THR A 44 1.93 5.11 -9.51
CA THR A 44 1.04 5.65 -8.47
C THR A 44 -0.01 4.61 -8.08
N VAL A 45 -0.65 4.78 -6.91
CA VAL A 45 -1.78 3.94 -6.48
C VAL A 45 -3.12 4.38 -7.10
N SER A 46 -3.21 5.64 -7.51
CA SER A 46 -4.40 6.25 -8.12
C SER A 46 -4.01 7.36 -9.09
N ASP A 47 -4.73 7.49 -10.19
CA ASP A 47 -4.53 8.53 -11.20
C ASP A 47 -5.84 9.26 -11.51
N ASN A 48 -5.81 10.59 -11.55
CA ASN A 48 -6.97 11.43 -11.84
C ASN A 48 -7.15 11.75 -13.34
N LYS A 49 -6.24 11.28 -14.20
CA LYS A 49 -6.26 11.50 -15.66
C LYS A 49 -6.63 10.24 -16.43
N GLY A 50 -7.11 9.20 -15.74
CA GLY A 50 -7.53 7.93 -16.35
C GLY A 50 -6.39 7.11 -16.95
N ARG A 51 -5.13 7.38 -16.58
CA ARG A 51 -3.99 6.59 -17.03
C ARG A 51 -3.90 5.30 -16.23
N LYS A 52 -3.42 4.24 -16.88
CA LYS A 52 -3.15 2.96 -16.22
C LYS A 52 -2.07 3.12 -15.15
N THR A 53 -2.29 2.53 -13.99
CA THR A 53 -1.38 2.56 -12.84
C THR A 53 -0.73 1.21 -12.60
N VAL A 54 0.32 1.18 -11.78
CA VAL A 54 0.96 -0.07 -11.36
C VAL A 54 0.04 -0.96 -10.54
N THR A 55 -0.95 -0.39 -9.85
CA THR A 55 -1.96 -1.13 -9.07
C THR A 55 -2.98 -1.83 -9.96
N ASP A 56 -3.17 -1.40 -11.23
CA ASP A 56 -4.08 -2.05 -12.15
C ASP A 56 -3.69 -3.49 -12.50
N PHE A 57 -2.43 -3.88 -12.28
CA PHE A 57 -1.93 -5.24 -12.51
C PHE A 57 -2.20 -6.21 -11.36
N PHE A 58 -2.80 -5.75 -10.27
CA PHE A 58 -2.97 -6.51 -9.02
C PHE A 58 -4.42 -6.47 -8.49
N LYS A 59 -5.41 -6.19 -9.35
CA LYS A 59 -6.82 -6.01 -8.95
C LYS A 59 -7.45 -7.24 -8.31
N ASP A 60 -6.94 -8.43 -8.62
CA ASP A 60 -7.47 -9.69 -8.11
C ASP A 60 -6.92 -10.05 -6.71
N LEU A 61 -6.01 -9.24 -6.16
CA LEU A 61 -5.46 -9.46 -4.83
C LEU A 61 -6.34 -8.82 -3.75
N PRO A 62 -6.56 -9.49 -2.62
CA PRO A 62 -7.46 -9.02 -1.56
C PRO A 62 -6.86 -7.91 -0.68
N TYR A 63 -5.60 -7.51 -0.93
CA TYR A 63 -4.88 -6.50 -0.16
C TYR A 63 -4.37 -5.37 -1.05
N ARG A 64 -4.16 -4.21 -0.43
CA ARG A 64 -3.73 -3.00 -1.12
C ARG A 64 -2.21 -2.97 -1.26
N LEU A 65 -1.73 -2.92 -2.50
CA LEU A 65 -0.31 -2.76 -2.80
C LEU A 65 0.05 -1.31 -3.18
N TYR A 66 1.30 -0.94 -2.91
CA TYR A 66 1.93 0.30 -3.34
C TYR A 66 3.35 0.04 -3.90
N PRO A 67 3.82 0.86 -4.85
CA PRO A 67 5.16 0.72 -5.39
C PRO A 67 6.23 1.19 -4.38
N VAL A 68 7.32 0.44 -4.29
CA VAL A 68 8.55 0.86 -3.60
C VAL A 68 9.48 1.49 -4.62
N GLY A 69 9.58 2.82 -4.57
CA GLY A 69 10.26 3.61 -5.60
C GLY A 69 9.36 3.92 -6.79
N ARG A 70 9.95 4.49 -7.85
CA ARG A 70 9.23 4.96 -9.03
C ARG A 70 10.02 4.71 -10.29
N LEU A 71 9.29 4.46 -11.38
CA LEU A 71 9.79 4.55 -12.74
C LEU A 71 8.94 5.59 -13.46
N ASP A 72 9.57 6.38 -14.33
CA ASP A 72 8.84 7.36 -15.12
C ASP A 72 7.82 6.69 -16.06
N TYR A 73 6.86 7.49 -16.52
CA TYR A 73 5.72 7.00 -17.29
C TYR A 73 6.15 6.18 -18.53
N ASP A 74 7.16 6.67 -19.24
CA ASP A 74 7.78 6.09 -20.43
C ASP A 74 8.92 5.11 -20.14
N THR A 75 9.27 4.90 -18.86
CA THR A 75 10.29 3.92 -18.44
C THR A 75 9.66 2.56 -18.17
N SER A 76 10.33 1.51 -18.65
CA SER A 76 10.03 0.11 -18.32
C SER A 76 11.13 -0.48 -17.45
N GLY A 77 10.79 -1.43 -16.59
CA GLY A 77 11.79 -2.09 -15.76
C GLY A 77 11.20 -2.73 -14.52
N LEU A 78 12.09 -3.24 -13.68
CA LEU A 78 11.72 -3.86 -12.42
C LEU A 78 11.26 -2.81 -11.41
N LEU A 79 10.11 -3.05 -10.79
CA LEU A 79 9.56 -2.25 -9.71
C LEU A 79 9.04 -3.18 -8.61
N LEU A 80 9.40 -2.86 -7.38
CA LEU A 80 8.92 -3.58 -6.20
C LEU A 80 7.52 -3.07 -5.82
N MET A 81 6.64 -3.98 -5.39
CA MET A 81 5.30 -3.68 -4.90
C MET A 81 5.11 -4.36 -3.54
N THR A 82 4.57 -3.66 -2.55
CA THR A 82 4.33 -4.20 -1.19
C THR A 82 3.06 -3.62 -0.57
N ASN A 83 2.55 -4.25 0.50
CA ASN A 83 1.62 -3.64 1.45
C ASN A 83 2.36 -3.19 2.72
#